data_AF-A0A849UK00-F1
#
_entry.id   AF-A0A849UK00-F1
#
_cell.length_a   1.000
_cell.length_b   1.000
_cell.length_c   1.000
_cell.angle_alpha   90.00
_cell.angle_beta   90.00
_cell.angle_gamma   90.00
#
_symmetry.space_group_name_H-M   'P 1'
#
loop_
_entity.id
_entity.type
_entity.pdbx_description
1 polymer ?
#
loop_
_entity_poly.entity_id
_entity_poly.type
_entity_poly.pdbx_seq_one_letter_code
_entity_poly.pdbx_strand_id
1 'polypeptide(L)'
;MAWLSKYVDHPYLLILAVVVAAPILWQYFKWFFDDLNGFISDASLGGLPDWYAFLKDKYWEGEWAEVKIFFFILLCVGFTASLYKAATLIFY
;
A
#
# COMPACT_ATOMS: atom_id res chain seq x y z
N MET A 1 -10.90 -17.65 -12.23
CA MET A 1 -10.59 -16.32 -12.83
C MET A 1 -11.83 -15.56 -13.36
N ALA A 2 -13.07 -16.05 -13.21
CA ALA A 2 -14.27 -15.41 -13.77
C ALA A 2 -14.97 -14.36 -12.87
N TRP A 3 -14.46 -14.09 -11.65
CA TRP A 3 -15.15 -13.21 -10.69
C TRP A 3 -14.70 -11.75 -10.77
N LEU A 4 -13.45 -11.49 -11.17
CA LEU A 4 -12.89 -10.14 -11.29
C LEU A 4 -13.38 -9.38 -12.53
N SER A 5 -13.81 -10.09 -13.60
CA SER A 5 -14.29 -9.46 -14.84
C SER A 5 -15.63 -8.73 -14.69
N LYS A 6 -16.34 -8.91 -13.57
CA LYS A 6 -17.57 -8.16 -13.25
C LYS A 6 -17.29 -6.76 -12.69
N TYR A 7 -16.07 -6.51 -12.22
CA TYR A 7 -15.65 -5.27 -11.57
C TYR A 7 -14.54 -4.54 -12.33
N VAL A 8 -13.89 -5.23 -13.27
CA VAL A 8 -12.82 -4.69 -14.10
C VAL A 8 -13.24 -4.83 -15.57
N ASP A 9 -13.87 -3.78 -16.08
CA ASP A 9 -14.30 -3.69 -17.49
C ASP A 9 -13.13 -3.83 -18.46
N HIS A 10 -11.96 -3.27 -18.10
CA HIS A 10 -10.79 -3.21 -18.97
C HIS A 10 -9.51 -3.67 -18.24
N PRO A 11 -9.21 -4.99 -18.20
CA PRO A 11 -8.07 -5.52 -17.44
C PRO A 11 -6.72 -4.96 -17.90
N TYR A 12 -6.60 -4.57 -19.17
CA TYR A 12 -5.39 -3.92 -19.69
C TYR A 12 -5.19 -2.49 -19.16
N LEU A 13 -6.27 -1.73 -18.93
CA LEU A 13 -6.18 -0.40 -18.30
C LEU A 13 -5.75 -0.52 -16.85
N LEU A 14 -6.17 -1.58 -16.15
CA LEU A 14 -5.74 -1.84 -14.78
C LEU A 14 -4.25 -2.17 -14.71
N ILE A 15 -3.73 -2.99 -15.63
CA ILE A 15 -2.29 -3.27 -15.74
C ILE A 15 -1.52 -1.98 -16.01
N LEU A 16 -2.00 -1.15 -16.95
CA LEU A 16 -1.37 0.13 -17.27
C LEU A 16 -1.39 1.08 -16.07
N ALA A 17 -2.50 1.17 -15.34
CA ALA A 17 -2.62 1.96 -14.13
C ALA A 17 -1.62 1.51 -13.05
N VAL A 18 -1.43 0.20 -12.87
CA VAL A 18 -0.42 -0.34 -11.94
C VAL A 18 1.00 0.02 -12.38
N VAL A 19 1.32 -0.13 -13.67
CA VAL A 19 2.65 0.18 -14.21
C VAL A 19 2.98 1.67 -14.07
N VAL A 20 2.01 2.55 -14.31
CA VAL A 20 2.16 4.01 -14.14
C VAL A 20 2.20 4.39 -12.66
N ALA A 21 1.44 3.71 -11.80
CA ALA A 21 1.45 3.94 -10.37
C ALA A 21 2.76 3.53 -9.70
N ALA A 22 3.39 2.45 -10.17
CA ALA A 22 4.56 1.84 -9.56
C ALA A 22 5.71 2.83 -9.22
N PRO A 23 6.21 3.68 -10.14
CA PRO A 23 7.29 4.62 -9.81
C PRO A 23 6.87 5.68 -8.78
N ILE A 24 5.63 6.13 -8.82
CA ILE A 24 5.09 7.12 -7.88
C ILE A 24 4.94 6.49 -6.49
N LEU A 25 4.34 5.30 -6.43
CA LEU A 25 4.19 4.53 -5.20
C LEU A 25 5.54 4.16 -4.60
N TRP A 26 6.56 3.89 -5.43
CA TRP A 26 7.92 3.66 -4.97
C TRP A 26 8.55 4.91 -4.34
N GLN A 27 8.25 6.10 -4.85
CA GLN A 27 8.68 7.35 -4.24
C GLN A 27 8.04 7.55 -2.86
N TYR A 28 6.72 7.30 -2.75
CA TYR A 28 6.01 7.34 -1.48
C TYR A 28 6.50 6.26 -0.51
N PHE A 29 6.82 5.07 -0.99
CA PHE A 29 7.40 4.00 -0.19
C PHE A 29 8.69 4.45 0.49
N LYS A 30 9.61 5.04 -0.28
CA LYS A 30 10.83 5.64 0.27
C LYS A 30 10.55 6.76 1.25
N TRP A 31 9.51 7.56 1.01
CA TRP A 31 9.17 8.65 1.93
C TRP A 31 8.61 8.16 3.27
N PHE A 32 7.89 7.03 3.28
CA PHE A 32 7.32 6.43 4.49
C PHE A 32 8.31 5.56 5.26
N PHE A 33 9.14 4.78 4.56
CA PHE A 33 9.97 3.74 5.15
C PHE A 33 11.48 3.97 5.01
N ASP A 34 11.89 5.02 4.30
CA ASP A 34 13.27 5.38 3.93
C ASP A 34 13.92 4.34 2.98
N ASP A 35 13.92 3.07 3.38
CA ASP A 35 14.42 1.93 2.61
C ASP A 35 13.65 0.63 2.94
N LEU A 36 13.91 -0.44 2.17
CA LEU A 36 13.35 -1.78 2.39
C LEU A 36 13.62 -2.30 3.82
N ASN A 37 14.78 -1.98 4.39
CA ASN A 37 15.10 -2.37 5.76
C ASN A 37 14.22 -1.66 6.80
N GLY A 38 13.85 -0.39 6.54
CA GLY A 38 12.92 0.35 7.38
C GLY A 38 11.51 -0.24 7.32
N PHE A 39 11.08 -0.67 6.13
CA PHE A 39 9.80 -1.39 5.98
C PHE A 39 9.78 -2.74 6.70
N ILE A 40 10.85 -3.55 6.59
CA ILE A 40 10.94 -4.84 7.27
C ILE A 40 10.94 -4.64 8.80
N SER A 41 11.68 -3.62 9.28
CA SER A 41 11.69 -3.26 10.69
C SER A 41 10.29 -2.87 11.17
N ASP A 42 9.61 -1.97 10.48
CA ASP A 42 8.26 -1.52 10.80
C ASP A 42 7.25 -2.67 10.72
N ALA A 43 7.33 -3.53 9.71
CA ALA A 43 6.48 -4.72 9.59
C ALA A 43 6.73 -5.74 10.70
N SER A 44 7.99 -5.90 11.14
CA SER A 44 8.33 -6.75 12.27
C SER A 44 7.83 -6.19 13.60
N LEU A 45 7.79 -4.85 13.74
CA LEU A 45 7.29 -4.17 14.94
C LEU A 45 5.76 -4.18 15.01
N GLY A 46 5.07 -3.92 13.89
CA GLY A 46 3.60 -4.00 13.81
C GLY A 46 3.06 -5.44 13.87
N GLY A 47 3.90 -6.45 13.62
CA GLY A 47 3.54 -7.86 13.79
C GLY A 47 3.77 -8.41 15.21
N LEU A 48 4.31 -7.62 16.14
CA LEU A 48 4.51 -8.06 17.51
C LEU A 48 3.19 -8.03 18.28
N PRO A 49 2.91 -9.03 19.13
CA PRO A 49 1.74 -8.98 19.99
C PRO A 49 1.78 -7.77 20.93
N ASP A 50 0.68 -7.04 21.06
CA ASP A 50 0.54 -5.81 21.85
C ASP A 50 1.10 -5.93 23.29
N TRP A 51 0.83 -7.06 23.94
CA TRP A 51 1.30 -7.34 25.30
C TRP A 51 2.83 -7.46 25.39
N TYR A 52 3.47 -8.00 24.34
CA TYR A 52 4.92 -8.13 24.25
C TYR A 52 5.59 -6.79 23.87
N ALA A 53 4.95 -6.00 23.01
CA ALA A 53 5.41 -4.65 22.65
C ALA A 53 5.31 -3.68 23.84
N PHE A 54 4.25 -3.77 24.63
CA PHE A 54 4.06 -3.00 25.87
C PHE A 54 5.13 -3.29 26.92
N LEU A 55 5.51 -4.56 27.09
CA LEU A 55 6.58 -4.95 28.02
C LEU A 55 7.99 -4.47 27.61
N LYS A 56 8.18 -4.15 26.33
CA LYS A 56 9.46 -3.67 25.78
C LYS A 56 9.52 -2.16 25.61
N ASP A 57 8.51 -1.43 26.05
CA ASP A 57 8.36 0.03 25.84
C ASP A 57 8.36 0.42 24.34
N LYS A 58 8.08 -0.55 23.47
CA LYS A 58 8.02 -0.40 22.00
C LYS A 58 6.60 -0.34 21.46
N TYR A 59 5.61 -0.25 22.35
CA TYR A 59 4.19 -0.21 22.00
C TYR A 59 3.88 0.93 21.04
N TRP A 60 4.35 2.14 21.36
CA TRP A 60 4.13 3.30 20.49
C TRP A 60 4.84 3.18 19.14
N GLU A 61 6.04 2.60 19.11
CA GLU A 61 6.78 2.36 17.86
C GLU A 61 6.05 1.37 16.96
N GLY A 62 5.46 0.31 17.55
CA GLY A 62 4.66 -0.70 16.83
C GLY A 62 3.35 -0.13 16.26
N GLU A 63 2.60 0.62 17.06
CA GLU A 63 1.36 1.29 16.61
C GLU A 63 1.63 2.27 15.46
N TRP A 64 2.67 3.09 15.57
CA TRP A 64 3.05 4.02 14.49
C TRP A 64 3.51 3.29 13.22
N ALA A 65 4.19 2.15 13.35
CA ALA A 65 4.57 1.31 12.22
C ALA A 65 3.34 0.70 11.53
N GLU A 66 2.38 0.20 12.30
CA GLU A 66 1.12 -0.35 11.77
C GLU A 66 0.31 0.71 11.01
N VAL A 67 0.15 1.90 11.61
CA VAL A 67 -0.53 3.03 10.96
C VAL A 67 0.15 3.42 9.66
N LYS A 68 1.49 3.51 9.64
CA LYS A 68 2.25 3.81 8.41
C LYS A 68 2.00 2.77 7.32
N ILE A 69 2.04 1.48 7.66
CA ILE A 69 1.78 0.38 6.72
C ILE A 69 0.35 0.43 6.20
N PHE A 70 -0.64 0.66 7.07
CA PHE A 70 -2.04 0.76 6.69
C PHE A 70 -2.29 1.92 5.72
N PHE A 71 -1.76 3.10 6.01
CA PHE A 71 -1.86 4.26 5.12
C PHE A 71 -1.16 4.01 3.78
N PHE A 72 -0.01 3.34 3.78
CA PHE A 72 0.69 3.00 2.54
C PHE A 72 -0.13 2.03 1.68
N ILE A 73 -0.74 1.00 2.28
CA ILE A 73 -1.64 0.07 1.57
C ILE A 73 -2.84 0.83 0.99
N LEU A 74 -3.47 1.70 1.77
CA LEU A 74 -4.58 2.54 1.29
C LEU A 74 -4.16 3.43 0.13
N LEU A 75 -2.95 3.99 0.19
CA LEU A 75 -2.41 4.82 -0.89
C LEU A 75 -2.15 3.99 -2.15
N CYS A 76 -1.59 2.78 -2.04
CA CYS A 76 -1.41 1.87 -3.16
C CYS A 76 -2.75 1.51 -3.84
N VAL A 77 -3.74 1.10 -3.06
CA VAL A 77 -5.06 0.71 -3.59
C VAL A 77 -5.81 1.91 -4.14
N GLY A 78 -5.88 3.00 -3.37
CA GLY A 78 -6.61 4.21 -3.72
C GLY A 78 -6.05 4.91 -4.95
N PHE A 79 -4.73 5.04 -5.04
CA PHE A 79 -4.06 5.67 -6.18
C PHE A 79 -4.16 4.83 -7.45
N THR A 80 -4.00 3.52 -7.34
CA THR A 80 -4.17 2.63 -8.50
C THR A 80 -5.63 2.62 -8.98
N ALA A 81 -6.59 2.59 -8.06
CA ALA A 81 -8.01 2.64 -8.39
C ALA A 81 -8.44 3.99 -9.01
N SER A 82 -7.87 5.11 -8.54
CA SER A 82 -8.14 6.43 -9.10
C SER A 82 -7.56 6.56 -10.50
N LEU A 83 -6.34 6.07 -10.74
CA LEU A 83 -5.74 6.00 -12.08
C LEU A 83 -6.54 5.12 -13.03
N TYR A 84 -7.00 3.95 -12.56
CA TYR A 84 -7.87 3.08 -13.35
C TYR A 84 -9.17 3.80 -13.75
N LYS A 85 -9.86 4.45 -12.80
CA LYS A 85 -11.08 5.23 -13.09
C LYS A 85 -10.82 6.39 -14.05
N ALA A 86 -9.73 7.12 -13.86
CA ALA A 86 -9.36 8.23 -14.73
C ALA A 86 -9.06 7.75 -16.15
N ALA A 87 -8.33 6.64 -16.30
CA ALA A 87 -8.05 6.03 -17.59
C ALA A 87 -9.35 5.57 -18.28
N THR A 88 -10.24 4.89 -17.55
CA THR A 88 -11.53 4.49 -18.11
C THR A 88 -12.33 5.69 -18.62
N LEU A 89 -12.43 6.78 -17.83
CA LEU A 89 -13.16 8.00 -18.22
C LEU A 89 -12.58 8.74 -19.45
N ILE A 90 -11.27 8.61 -19.70
CA ILE A 90 -10.60 9.31 -20.81
C ILE A 90 -10.71 8.49 -22.10
N PHE A 91 -10.62 7.16 -22.00
CA PHE A 91 -10.56 6.28 -23.15
C PHE A 91 -11.92 5.68 -23.55
N TYR A 92 -12.94 5.75 -22.69
CA TYR A 92 -14.30 5.23 -22.92
C TYR A 92 -15.37 6.18 -22.36
#